data_AF-A0AA36GUG7-F1
#
_entry.id   AF-A0AA36GUG7-F1
#
_cell.length_a   1.000
_cell.length_b   1.000
_cell.length_c   1.000
_cell.angle_alpha   90.00
_cell.angle_beta   90.00
_cell.angle_gamma   90.00
#
_symmetry.space_group_name_H-M   'P 1'
#
loop_
_entity.id
_entity.type
_entity.pdbx_description
1 polymer ?
#
loop_
_entity_poly.entity_id
_entity_poly.type
_entity_poly.pdbx_seq_one_letter_code
_entity_poly.pdbx_strand_id
1 'polypeptide(L)'
;MDLLPPELLQRICFYLPPTDRLNLSLACSRIFTALGRLLPRPSTVRVQVGNCPATARARGCDTSILLCQCDKHDTKSLLSILLPFISGGATSLDLEDELLRDKLKDYHVHELLTQVARAPLTRLALSNCDLAGVKPWTMAQIAQFNQLQELIFDSCNFPVSESQLIRGMAPSFRTLSRLEISDNHQITDKLARSVARNCPLLEAFCVSGCPAISALSVLALMEAAFFRVTQMLTMHVEKTGFDVDQLNRYIHSPLFANNNEWRLTPTAVHFGYEKSAVLAEHKNAILLSSPQRNRFYLYKVKSFIIFLSTRNMCGGVMSLSDKVCYIVISTLNNTRLP
;
A
#
# COMPACT_ATOMS: atom_id res chain seq x y z
N MET A 1 43.06 11.27 -3.45
CA MET A 1 41.97 11.80 -4.31
C MET A 1 42.08 13.31 -4.52
N ASP A 2 43.06 14.00 -3.93
CA ASP A 2 43.09 15.47 -3.90
C ASP A 2 43.59 16.14 -5.18
N LEU A 3 44.21 15.37 -6.08
CA LEU A 3 44.85 15.87 -7.29
C LEU A 3 43.93 15.97 -8.52
N LEU A 4 42.71 15.43 -8.48
CA LEU A 4 41.79 15.48 -9.63
C LEU A 4 40.86 16.71 -9.55
N PRO A 5 40.85 17.57 -10.59
CA PRO A 5 39.87 18.63 -10.76
C PRO A 5 38.44 18.06 -10.80
N PRO A 6 37.45 18.73 -10.19
CA PRO A 6 36.06 18.27 -10.15
C PRO A 6 35.43 18.12 -11.54
N GLU A 7 35.88 18.87 -12.54
CA GLU A 7 35.40 18.80 -13.92
C GLU A 7 35.83 17.50 -14.61
N LEU A 8 37.06 17.04 -14.35
CA LEU A 8 37.54 15.75 -14.85
C LEU A 8 36.83 14.60 -14.13
N LEU A 9 36.54 14.78 -12.84
CA LEU A 9 35.79 13.80 -12.06
C LEU A 9 34.35 13.66 -12.56
N GLN A 10 33.69 14.77 -12.92
CA GLN A 10 32.39 14.76 -13.61
C GLN A 10 32.43 14.03 -14.95
N ARG A 11 33.45 14.29 -15.78
CA ARG A 11 33.63 13.61 -17.07
C ARG A 11 33.82 12.11 -16.92
N ILE A 12 34.65 11.66 -15.97
CA ILE A 12 34.85 10.24 -15.70
C ILE A 12 33.52 9.61 -15.27
N CYS A 13 32.82 10.26 -14.34
CA CYS A 13 31.57 9.75 -13.84
C CYS A 13 30.44 9.73 -14.88
N PHE A 14 30.48 10.59 -15.89
CA PHE A 14 29.53 10.59 -16.99
C PHE A 14 29.55 9.27 -17.77
N TYR A 15 30.70 8.59 -17.86
CA TYR A 15 30.80 7.30 -18.56
C TYR A 15 30.40 6.10 -17.69
N LEU A 16 30.24 6.30 -16.38
CA LEU A 16 29.82 5.23 -15.48
C LEU A 16 28.31 4.98 -15.58
N PRO A 17 27.85 3.74 -15.38
CA PRO A 17 26.42 3.44 -15.35
C PRO A 17 25.75 4.08 -14.10
N PRO A 18 24.42 4.30 -14.12
CA PRO A 18 23.71 5.00 -13.05
C PRO A 18 23.90 4.40 -11.66
N THR A 19 23.95 3.06 -11.57
CA THR A 19 24.23 2.32 -10.33
C THR A 19 25.60 2.66 -9.76
N ASP A 20 26.63 2.70 -10.59
CA ASP A 20 27.99 2.97 -10.14
C ASP A 20 28.15 4.44 -9.73
N ARG A 21 27.49 5.37 -10.43
CA ARG A 21 27.43 6.78 -10.02
C ARG A 21 26.80 6.94 -8.64
N LEU A 22 25.70 6.22 -8.36
CA LEU A 22 25.07 6.24 -7.04
C LEU A 22 25.98 5.60 -5.98
N ASN A 23 26.58 4.45 -6.24
CA ASN A 23 27.50 3.82 -5.28
C ASN A 23 28.73 4.70 -4.98
N LEU A 24 29.27 5.39 -6.00
CA LEU A 24 30.35 6.35 -5.82
C LEU A 24 29.92 7.58 -5.01
N SER A 25 28.65 8.01 -5.16
CA SER A 25 28.11 9.12 -4.39
C SER A 25 27.91 8.76 -2.91
N LEU A 26 27.70 7.47 -2.59
CA LEU A 26 27.70 6.96 -1.21
C LEU A 26 29.10 6.91 -0.58
N ALA A 27 30.15 6.77 -1.38
CA ALA A 27 31.51 6.55 -0.89
C ALA A 27 32.23 7.85 -0.48
N CYS A 28 31.91 9.00 -1.10
CA CYS A 28 32.64 10.25 -0.85
C CYS A 28 31.79 11.50 -1.11
N SER A 29 31.74 12.41 -0.13
CA SER A 29 31.01 13.69 -0.22
C SER A 29 31.50 14.59 -1.36
N ARG A 30 32.82 14.62 -1.64
CA ARG A 30 33.39 15.38 -2.78
C ARG A 30 32.89 14.83 -4.10
N ILE A 31 32.81 13.51 -4.25
CA ILE A 31 32.27 12.87 -5.45
C ILE A 31 30.77 13.14 -5.57
N PHE A 32 30.03 13.07 -4.46
CA PHE A 32 28.62 13.45 -4.43
C PHE A 32 28.39 14.88 -4.94
N THR A 33 29.15 15.87 -4.43
CA THR A 33 29.01 17.26 -4.86
C THR A 33 29.31 17.46 -6.35
N ALA A 34 30.28 16.69 -6.89
CA ALA A 34 30.56 16.69 -8.32
C ALA A 34 29.44 16.01 -9.13
N LEU A 35 28.83 14.95 -8.60
CA LEU A 35 27.84 14.11 -9.27
C LEU A 35 26.40 14.62 -9.20
N GLY A 36 26.06 15.56 -8.32
CA GLY A 36 24.66 15.86 -7.97
C GLY A 36 23.68 16.06 -9.15
N ARG A 37 24.11 16.66 -10.27
CA ARG A 37 23.27 16.83 -11.47
C ARG A 37 23.20 15.59 -12.38
N LEU A 38 24.14 14.67 -12.24
CA LEU A 38 24.27 13.44 -13.02
C LEU A 38 23.61 12.23 -12.34
N LEU A 39 23.10 12.41 -11.12
CA LEU A 39 22.36 11.39 -10.38
C LEU A 39 21.01 11.11 -11.08
N PRO A 40 20.56 9.84 -11.07
CA PRO A 40 19.28 9.47 -11.64
C PRO A 40 18.15 10.16 -10.86
N ARG A 41 17.08 10.52 -11.58
CA ARG A 41 15.82 11.02 -11.03
C ARG A 41 14.74 9.95 -11.19
N PRO A 42 14.70 8.97 -10.28
CA PRO A 42 13.74 7.88 -10.36
C PRO A 42 12.31 8.37 -10.06
N SER A 43 11.33 7.65 -10.60
CA SER A 43 9.94 7.75 -10.13
C SER A 43 9.72 6.93 -8.87
N THR A 44 10.46 5.82 -8.71
CA THR A 44 10.33 4.90 -7.59
C THR A 44 11.60 4.89 -6.76
N VAL A 45 11.48 5.22 -5.47
CA VAL A 45 12.59 5.17 -4.52
C VAL A 45 12.28 4.09 -3.49
N ARG A 46 13.13 3.07 -3.40
CA ARG A 46 13.09 2.07 -2.33
C ARG A 46 14.27 2.30 -1.39
N VAL A 47 14.01 2.39 -0.11
CA VAL A 47 15.00 2.51 0.94
C VAL A 47 14.91 1.25 1.78
N GLN A 48 15.95 0.43 1.74
CA GLN A 48 16.06 -0.75 2.55
C GLN A 48 17.07 -0.48 3.65
N VAL A 49 16.69 -0.71 4.89
CA VAL A 49 17.57 -0.52 6.04
C VAL A 49 18.07 -1.89 6.47
N GLY A 50 19.40 -2.07 6.48
CA GLY A 50 20.02 -3.37 6.60
C GLY A 50 21.47 -3.33 7.10
N ASN A 51 22.21 -4.40 6.79
CA ASN A 51 23.61 -4.54 7.16
C ASN A 51 24.54 -3.87 6.15
N CYS A 52 25.79 -3.66 6.57
CA CYS A 52 26.81 -3.06 5.71
C CYS A 52 27.29 -3.99 4.59
N PRO A 53 27.74 -3.46 3.44
CA PRO A 53 27.92 -2.03 3.12
C PRO A 53 26.65 -1.34 2.62
N ALA A 54 26.57 -0.01 2.80
CA ALA A 54 25.54 0.79 2.14
C ALA A 54 25.76 0.77 0.63
N THR A 55 24.75 0.37 -0.12
CA THR A 55 24.83 0.25 -1.58
C THR A 55 23.58 0.81 -2.22
N ALA A 56 23.69 1.29 -3.45
CA ALA A 56 22.56 1.77 -4.23
C ALA A 56 22.54 1.05 -5.58
N ARG A 57 21.34 0.82 -6.10
CA ARG A 57 21.11 0.26 -7.43
C ARG A 57 20.08 1.12 -8.14
N ALA A 58 20.39 1.53 -9.36
CA ALA A 58 19.44 2.21 -10.23
C ALA A 58 19.19 1.38 -11.49
N ARG A 59 17.92 1.10 -11.75
CA ARG A 59 17.47 0.38 -12.95
C ARG A 59 16.30 1.15 -13.58
N GLY A 60 16.58 1.86 -14.66
CA GLY A 60 15.56 2.70 -15.32
C GLY A 60 15.06 3.79 -14.37
N CYS A 61 13.75 3.78 -14.09
CA CYS A 61 13.10 4.73 -13.20
C CYS A 61 13.02 4.26 -11.73
N ASP A 62 13.60 3.10 -11.41
CA ASP A 62 13.65 2.56 -10.05
C ASP A 62 15.03 2.78 -9.45
N THR A 63 15.08 3.26 -8.21
CA THR A 63 16.30 3.32 -7.41
C THR A 63 16.06 2.64 -6.07
N SER A 64 16.90 1.66 -5.74
CA SER A 64 16.92 1.04 -4.42
C SER A 64 18.20 1.43 -3.69
N ILE A 65 18.06 1.86 -2.44
CA ILE A 65 19.15 2.30 -1.58
C ILE A 65 19.14 1.42 -0.34
N LEU A 66 20.20 0.63 -0.16
CA LEU A 66 20.49 -0.14 1.03
C LEU A 66 21.32 0.73 1.97
N LEU A 67 20.74 1.06 3.12
CA LEU A 67 21.35 1.85 4.17
C LEU A 67 21.81 0.93 5.29
N CYS A 68 23.04 1.14 5.78
CA CYS A 68 23.55 0.39 6.92
C CYS A 68 23.09 1.02 8.24
N GLN A 69 22.74 0.21 9.25
CA GLN A 69 22.43 0.72 10.61
C GLN A 69 23.63 0.81 11.56
N CYS A 70 24.85 0.43 11.14
CA CYS A 70 25.98 0.40 12.05
C CYS A 70 26.46 1.81 12.45
N ASP A 71 26.94 1.97 13.68
CA ASP A 71 27.47 3.26 14.18
C ASP A 71 28.72 3.76 13.43
N LYS A 72 29.34 2.90 12.61
CA LYS A 72 30.52 3.27 11.79
C LYS A 72 30.16 4.09 10.54
N HIS A 73 28.91 4.07 10.10
CA HIS A 73 28.46 4.82 8.93
C HIS A 73 27.43 5.87 9.35
N ASP A 74 27.68 7.13 8.99
CA ASP A 74 26.76 8.23 9.25
C ASP A 74 25.62 8.26 8.22
N THR A 75 24.67 7.34 8.41
CA THR A 75 23.49 7.16 7.55
C THR A 75 22.61 8.40 7.49
N LYS A 76 22.58 9.20 8.57
CA LYS A 76 21.83 10.47 8.60
C LYS A 76 22.40 11.46 7.59
N SER A 77 23.72 11.66 7.60
CA SER A 77 24.38 12.54 6.65
C SER A 77 24.17 12.06 5.21
N LEU A 78 24.29 10.75 4.95
CA LEU A 78 24.01 10.19 3.63
C LEU A 78 22.58 10.47 3.15
N LEU A 79 21.58 10.20 3.98
CA LEU A 79 20.17 10.46 3.65
C LEU A 79 19.91 11.93 3.32
N SER A 80 20.40 12.85 4.18
CA SER A 80 20.20 14.28 4.00
C SER A 80 20.84 14.83 2.72
N ILE A 81 21.91 14.18 2.25
CA ILE A 81 22.64 14.56 1.06
C ILE A 81 22.01 13.95 -0.19
N LEU A 82 21.67 12.66 -0.18
CA LEU A 82 21.20 11.92 -1.35
C LEU A 82 19.72 12.15 -1.67
N LEU A 83 18.86 12.06 -0.65
CA LEU A 83 17.41 12.08 -0.86
C LEU A 83 16.95 13.32 -1.61
N PRO A 84 17.37 14.56 -1.30
CA PRO A 84 16.88 15.75 -2.01
C PRO A 84 17.04 15.69 -3.54
N PHE A 85 18.06 14.99 -4.04
CA PHE A 85 18.35 14.88 -5.47
C PHE A 85 17.58 13.75 -6.15
N ILE A 86 17.27 12.69 -5.41
CA ILE A 86 16.64 11.47 -5.91
C ILE A 86 15.11 11.53 -5.72
N SER A 87 14.64 12.13 -4.61
CA SER A 87 13.23 12.16 -4.21
C SER A 87 12.42 13.29 -4.83
N GLY A 88 13.05 14.35 -5.35
CA GLY A 88 12.35 15.57 -5.77
C GLY A 88 11.25 15.37 -6.83
N GLY A 89 11.31 14.28 -7.59
CA GLY A 89 10.28 13.89 -8.58
C GLY A 89 9.69 12.50 -8.35
N ALA A 90 9.90 11.90 -7.17
CA ALA A 90 9.44 10.55 -6.88
C ALA A 90 7.91 10.50 -6.77
N THR A 91 7.30 9.51 -7.41
CA THR A 91 5.86 9.19 -7.29
C THR A 91 5.63 8.02 -6.35
N SER A 92 6.64 7.16 -6.13
CA SER A 92 6.55 6.05 -5.20
C SER A 92 7.75 5.99 -4.25
N LEU A 93 7.45 5.74 -2.98
CA LEU A 93 8.42 5.54 -1.91
C LEU A 93 8.11 4.23 -1.20
N ASP A 94 9.13 3.41 -1.04
CA ASP A 94 9.10 2.17 -0.27
C ASP A 94 10.17 2.21 0.81
N LEU A 95 9.82 1.95 2.06
CA LEU A 95 10.76 1.81 3.17
C LEU A 95 10.60 0.42 3.76
N GLU A 96 11.68 -0.35 3.76
CA GLU A 96 11.69 -1.71 4.29
C GLU A 96 12.82 -1.84 5.31
N ASP A 97 12.53 -2.43 6.46
CA ASP A 97 13.54 -2.75 7.48
C ASP A 97 13.66 -4.27 7.60
N GLU A 98 14.72 -4.83 7.02
CA GLU A 98 14.92 -6.29 6.98
C GLU A 98 15.42 -6.85 8.32
N LEU A 99 15.88 -6.01 9.25
CA LEU A 99 16.68 -6.49 10.37
C LEU A 99 15.92 -6.87 11.63
N LEU A 100 14.69 -6.38 11.89
CA LEU A 100 13.84 -6.66 13.08
C LEU A 100 14.53 -6.62 14.47
N ARG A 101 15.83 -6.34 14.55
CA ARG A 101 16.71 -6.50 15.72
C ARG A 101 17.01 -5.17 16.39
N ASP A 102 17.03 -4.09 15.62
CA ASP A 102 17.24 -2.73 16.11
C ASP A 102 16.12 -1.80 15.62
N LYS A 103 15.64 -0.96 16.54
CA LYS A 103 14.52 -0.05 16.28
C LYS A 103 14.93 1.00 15.25
N LEU A 104 14.10 1.18 14.24
CA LEU A 104 14.27 2.27 13.28
C LEU A 104 14.23 3.61 14.04
N LYS A 105 15.37 4.29 14.10
CA LYS A 105 15.49 5.57 14.82
C LYS A 105 14.65 6.66 14.15
N ASP A 106 14.00 7.50 14.96
CA ASP A 106 13.12 8.59 14.52
C ASP A 106 13.73 9.48 13.42
N TYR A 107 15.02 9.80 13.51
CA TYR A 107 15.67 10.68 12.54
C TYR A 107 15.71 10.09 11.12
N HIS A 108 15.77 8.76 10.94
CA HIS A 108 15.78 8.16 9.61
C HIS A 108 14.44 8.40 8.91
N VAL A 109 13.34 8.13 9.62
CA VAL A 109 11.97 8.33 9.12
C VAL A 109 11.70 9.81 8.92
N HIS A 110 12.07 10.64 9.90
CA HIS A 110 11.86 12.08 9.84
C HIS A 110 12.58 12.72 8.65
N GLU A 111 13.86 12.40 8.44
CA GLU A 111 14.62 12.89 7.29
C GLU A 111 13.96 12.43 6.00
N LEU A 112 13.64 11.14 5.89
CA LEU A 112 13.04 10.56 4.70
C LEU A 112 11.71 11.24 4.33
N LEU A 113 10.76 11.33 5.28
CA LEU A 113 9.46 11.96 5.07
C LEU A 113 9.57 13.46 4.79
N THR A 114 10.53 14.14 5.40
CA THR A 114 10.76 15.58 5.15
C THR A 114 11.29 15.81 3.74
N GLN A 115 12.21 14.97 3.26
CA GLN A 115 12.81 15.11 1.93
C GLN A 115 11.86 14.70 0.80
N VAL A 116 10.89 13.81 1.05
CA VAL A 116 9.85 13.46 0.05
C VAL A 116 8.61 14.36 0.15
N ALA A 117 8.51 15.26 1.14
CA ALA A 117 7.31 16.07 1.37
C ALA A 117 6.89 16.94 0.17
N ARG A 118 7.84 17.35 -0.67
CA ARG A 118 7.60 18.17 -1.88
C ARG A 118 7.38 17.33 -3.14
N ALA A 119 7.57 16.02 -3.07
CA ALA A 119 7.42 15.13 -4.21
C ALA A 119 5.92 14.86 -4.48
N PRO A 120 5.51 14.67 -5.75
CA PRO A 120 4.14 14.32 -6.11
C PRO A 120 3.86 12.83 -5.81
N LEU A 121 3.97 12.45 -4.54
CA LEU A 121 3.89 11.06 -4.10
C LEU A 121 2.47 10.51 -4.25
N THR A 122 2.34 9.41 -4.99
CA THR A 122 1.09 8.66 -5.16
C THR A 122 1.11 7.32 -4.43
N ARG A 123 2.29 6.75 -4.16
CA ARG A 123 2.45 5.50 -3.41
C ARG A 123 3.43 5.66 -2.26
N LEU A 124 2.99 5.32 -1.05
CA LEU A 124 3.84 5.19 0.13
C LEU A 124 3.68 3.79 0.71
N ALA A 125 4.79 3.06 0.83
CA ALA A 125 4.84 1.75 1.46
C ALA A 125 5.86 1.74 2.58
N LEU A 126 5.48 1.29 3.77
CA LEU A 126 6.39 0.94 4.86
C LEU A 126 6.18 -0.54 5.19
N SER A 127 7.25 -1.32 5.18
CA SER A 127 7.20 -2.77 5.38
C SER A 127 8.20 -3.20 6.45
N ASN A 128 7.79 -4.08 7.36
CA ASN A 128 8.63 -4.64 8.42
C ASN A 128 9.29 -3.59 9.34
N CYS A 129 8.71 -2.40 9.46
CA CYS A 129 9.29 -1.30 10.24
C CYS A 129 8.80 -1.29 11.70
N ASP A 130 9.70 -1.44 12.68
CA ASP A 130 9.38 -1.15 14.09
C ASP A 130 9.43 0.37 14.36
N LEU A 131 8.27 1.03 14.22
CA LEU A 131 8.13 2.47 14.39
C LEU A 131 7.84 2.86 15.85
N ALA A 132 7.87 1.95 16.83
CA ALA A 132 7.59 2.28 18.22
C ALA A 132 8.55 3.33 18.82
N GLY A 133 9.78 3.42 18.29
CA GLY A 133 10.77 4.44 18.67
C GLY A 133 10.64 5.77 17.92
N VAL A 134 9.74 5.85 16.93
CA VAL A 134 9.51 7.03 16.11
C VAL A 134 8.56 7.97 16.84
N LYS A 135 8.84 9.28 16.79
CA LYS A 135 8.02 10.25 17.50
C LYS A 135 6.68 10.45 16.79
N PRO A 136 5.57 10.67 17.53
CA PRO A 136 4.25 10.88 16.94
C PRO A 136 4.17 11.99 15.89
N TRP A 137 4.93 13.07 16.04
CA TRP A 137 4.96 14.16 15.05
C TRP A 137 5.63 13.76 13.74
N THR A 138 6.60 12.85 13.78
CA THR A 138 7.22 12.27 12.58
C THR A 138 6.19 11.44 11.83
N MET A 139 5.35 10.67 12.52
CA MET A 139 4.24 9.96 11.85
C MET A 139 3.17 10.91 11.32
N ALA A 140 2.91 12.03 12.00
CA ALA A 140 1.96 13.05 11.52
C ALA A 140 2.39 13.68 10.18
N GLN A 141 3.66 13.55 9.78
CA GLN A 141 4.17 14.00 8.49
C GLN A 141 3.50 13.31 7.29
N ILE A 142 2.85 12.16 7.48
CA ILE A 142 2.04 11.52 6.44
C ILE A 142 0.92 12.45 5.94
N ALA A 143 0.42 13.35 6.79
CA ALA A 143 -0.61 14.33 6.41
C ALA A 143 -0.15 15.35 5.36
N GLN A 144 1.15 15.44 5.10
CA GLN A 144 1.69 16.30 4.05
C GLN A 144 1.34 15.76 2.65
N PHE A 145 1.17 14.44 2.54
CA PHE A 145 0.84 13.80 1.27
C PHE A 145 -0.67 13.81 1.07
N ASN A 146 -1.14 14.55 0.07
CA ASN A 146 -2.57 14.73 -0.23
C ASN A 146 -2.99 14.13 -1.58
N GLN A 147 -2.07 13.46 -2.28
CA GLN A 147 -2.30 12.79 -3.56
C GLN A 147 -2.04 11.27 -3.50
N LEU A 148 -1.95 10.67 -2.30
CA LEU A 148 -1.69 9.24 -2.20
C LEU A 148 -2.88 8.46 -2.78
N GLN A 149 -2.56 7.56 -3.69
CA GLN A 149 -3.46 6.56 -4.29
C GLN A 149 -3.27 5.22 -3.60
N GLU A 150 -2.03 4.89 -3.23
CA GLU A 150 -1.69 3.67 -2.51
C GLU A 150 -0.98 4.00 -1.19
N LEU A 151 -1.51 3.48 -0.08
CA LEU A 151 -0.85 3.51 1.21
C LEU A 151 -0.75 2.10 1.77
N ILE A 152 0.47 1.64 2.01
CA ILE A 152 0.76 0.27 2.43
C ILE A 152 1.58 0.34 3.72
N PHE A 153 1.10 -0.31 4.76
CA PHE A 153 1.79 -0.54 6.01
C PHE A 153 1.76 -2.03 6.32
N ASP A 154 2.83 -2.74 5.97
CA ASP A 154 2.93 -4.16 6.20
C ASP A 154 3.81 -4.45 7.41
N SER A 155 3.30 -5.24 8.36
CA SER A 155 4.04 -5.66 9.56
C SER A 155 4.73 -4.49 10.29
N CYS A 156 4.02 -3.36 10.41
CA CYS A 156 4.53 -2.14 11.04
C CYS A 156 3.95 -1.96 12.46
N ASN A 157 4.80 -1.59 13.42
CA ASN A 157 4.38 -1.28 14.79
C ASN A 157 4.30 0.24 15.00
N PHE A 158 3.10 0.80 15.17
CA PHE A 158 2.93 2.25 15.23
C PHE A 158 3.12 2.84 16.65
N PRO A 159 3.78 4.01 16.77
CA PRO A 159 3.89 4.74 18.03
C PRO A 159 2.65 5.58 18.34
N VAL A 160 1.70 5.65 17.40
CA VAL A 160 0.51 6.48 17.45
C VAL A 160 -0.75 5.64 17.55
N SER A 161 -1.80 6.21 18.16
CA SER A 161 -3.12 5.57 18.17
C SER A 161 -3.72 5.47 16.76
N GLU A 162 -4.62 4.51 16.55
CA GLU A 162 -5.41 4.37 15.31
C GLU A 162 -6.08 5.70 14.89
N SER A 163 -6.58 6.49 15.85
CA SER A 163 -7.21 7.78 15.58
C SER A 163 -6.25 8.81 15.00
N GLN A 164 -5.00 8.80 15.47
CA GLN A 164 -3.95 9.69 14.96
C GLN A 164 -3.48 9.23 13.59
N LEU A 165 -3.39 7.90 13.36
CA LEU A 165 -3.08 7.34 12.05
C LEU A 165 -4.13 7.75 11.00
N ILE A 166 -5.42 7.60 11.33
CA ILE A 166 -6.56 8.04 10.52
C ILE A 166 -6.44 9.54 10.17
N ARG A 167 -6.09 10.39 11.14
CA ARG A 167 -5.88 11.83 10.90
C ARG A 167 -4.69 12.09 9.99
N GLY A 168 -3.61 11.32 10.12
CA GLY A 168 -2.42 11.40 9.28
C GLY A 168 -2.73 11.13 7.82
N MET A 169 -3.55 10.13 7.51
CA MET A 169 -3.91 9.79 6.13
C MET A 169 -5.13 10.55 5.57
N ALA A 170 -5.85 11.29 6.41
CA ALA A 170 -7.08 11.98 6.02
C ALA A 170 -6.96 12.90 4.78
N PRO A 171 -5.85 13.64 4.59
CA PRO A 171 -5.67 14.48 3.40
C PRO A 171 -5.71 13.70 2.07
N SER A 172 -5.34 12.43 2.07
CA SER A 172 -5.36 11.56 0.88
C SER A 172 -6.64 10.73 0.73
N PHE A 173 -7.62 10.83 1.63
CA PHE A 173 -8.85 10.02 1.54
C PHE A 173 -9.60 10.18 0.22
N ARG A 174 -9.54 11.35 -0.42
CA ARG A 174 -10.20 11.60 -1.71
C ARG A 174 -9.50 10.96 -2.90
N THR A 175 -8.23 10.58 -2.76
CA THR A 175 -7.40 10.04 -3.84
C THR A 175 -7.06 8.56 -3.66
N LEU A 176 -7.18 8.02 -2.44
CA LEU A 176 -6.84 6.64 -2.13
C LEU A 176 -7.73 5.63 -2.87
N SER A 177 -7.07 4.76 -3.66
CA SER A 177 -7.65 3.60 -4.32
C SER A 177 -7.24 2.28 -3.63
N ARG A 178 -6.05 2.22 -3.02
CA ARG A 178 -5.57 1.05 -2.28
C ARG A 178 -5.08 1.45 -0.89
N LEU A 179 -5.58 0.74 0.11
CA LEU A 179 -5.11 0.86 1.49
C LEU A 179 -4.82 -0.52 2.06
N GLU A 180 -3.62 -0.72 2.57
CA GLU A 180 -3.18 -1.98 3.15
C GLU A 180 -2.53 -1.70 4.49
N ILE A 181 -3.08 -2.28 5.55
CA ILE A 181 -2.49 -2.24 6.90
C ILE A 181 -2.55 -3.65 7.46
N SER A 182 -1.41 -4.34 7.46
CA SER A 182 -1.32 -5.77 7.80
C SER A 182 -0.57 -6.00 9.11
N ASP A 183 -0.93 -7.09 9.79
CA ASP A 183 -0.29 -7.57 11.02
C ASP A 183 -0.16 -6.50 12.12
N ASN A 184 -1.25 -5.75 12.36
CA ASN A 184 -1.29 -4.69 13.36
C ASN A 184 -2.42 -4.87 14.40
N HIS A 185 -2.05 -4.93 15.67
CA HIS A 185 -2.99 -5.15 16.78
C HIS A 185 -3.81 -3.92 17.21
N GLN A 186 -3.41 -2.72 16.80
CA GLN A 186 -4.10 -1.47 17.16
C GLN A 186 -5.23 -1.12 16.19
N ILE A 187 -5.28 -1.77 15.03
CA ILE A 187 -6.28 -1.51 13.98
C ILE A 187 -7.59 -2.23 14.31
N THR A 188 -8.69 -1.48 14.26
CA THR A 188 -10.03 -1.94 14.62
C THR A 188 -11.04 -1.60 13.53
N ASP A 189 -12.31 -1.99 13.73
CA ASP A 189 -13.42 -1.61 12.83
C ASP A 189 -13.60 -0.07 12.67
N LYS A 190 -12.97 0.73 13.55
CA LYS A 190 -12.97 2.20 13.44
C LYS A 190 -12.26 2.68 12.17
N LEU A 191 -11.12 2.09 11.81
CA LEU A 191 -10.44 2.40 10.55
C LEU A 191 -11.37 2.15 9.37
N ALA A 192 -11.96 0.96 9.29
CA ALA A 192 -12.86 0.57 8.20
C ALA A 192 -14.04 1.54 8.08
N ARG A 193 -14.66 1.95 9.20
CA ARG A 193 -15.75 2.94 9.21
C ARG A 193 -15.30 4.32 8.69
N SER A 194 -14.09 4.75 9.05
CA SER A 194 -13.53 6.01 8.56
C SER A 194 -13.25 5.96 7.07
N VAL A 195 -12.62 4.87 6.60
CA VAL A 195 -12.28 4.65 5.20
C VAL A 195 -13.54 4.54 4.34
N ALA A 196 -14.52 3.76 4.77
CA ALA A 196 -15.80 3.57 4.08
C ALA A 196 -16.49 4.90 3.74
N ARG A 197 -16.49 5.86 4.69
CA ARG A 197 -17.19 7.15 4.54
C ARG A 197 -16.40 8.18 3.75
N ASN A 198 -15.07 8.11 3.77
CA ASN A 198 -14.22 9.18 3.27
C ASN A 198 -13.50 8.86 1.97
N CYS A 199 -13.39 7.57 1.59
CA CYS A 199 -12.66 7.09 0.42
C CYS A 199 -13.58 6.63 -0.72
N PRO A 200 -14.06 7.55 -1.58
CA PRO A 200 -14.98 7.21 -2.67
C PRO A 200 -14.31 6.42 -3.81
N LEU A 201 -12.98 6.51 -3.94
CA LEU A 201 -12.19 5.85 -5.00
C LEU A 201 -11.59 4.51 -4.57
N LEU A 202 -11.90 4.02 -3.37
CA LEU A 202 -11.29 2.80 -2.84
C LEU A 202 -11.71 1.56 -3.66
N GLU A 203 -10.71 0.82 -4.12
CA GLU A 203 -10.83 -0.42 -4.91
C GLU A 203 -10.27 -1.63 -4.17
N ALA A 204 -9.25 -1.42 -3.32
CA ALA A 204 -8.63 -2.49 -2.54
C ALA A 204 -8.39 -2.05 -1.08
N PHE A 205 -8.80 -2.90 -0.14
CA PHE A 205 -8.60 -2.69 1.29
C PHE A 205 -8.10 -3.97 1.97
N CYS A 206 -6.86 -3.97 2.45
CA CYS A 206 -6.26 -5.11 3.14
C CYS A 206 -6.06 -4.77 4.62
N VAL A 207 -6.61 -5.61 5.50
CA VAL A 207 -6.45 -5.52 6.96
C VAL A 207 -6.12 -6.89 7.56
N SER A 208 -5.38 -7.70 6.81
CA SER A 208 -4.99 -9.04 7.21
C SER A 208 -4.10 -9.00 8.46
N GLY A 209 -4.22 -9.97 9.36
CA GLY A 209 -3.43 -10.01 10.60
C GLY A 209 -3.86 -9.00 11.66
N CYS A 210 -4.94 -8.24 11.45
CA CYS A 210 -5.50 -7.33 12.44
C CYS A 210 -6.63 -8.02 13.24
N PRO A 211 -6.40 -8.52 14.47
CA PRO A 211 -7.36 -9.39 15.16
C PRO A 211 -8.64 -8.68 15.62
N ALA A 212 -8.60 -7.35 15.82
CA ALA A 212 -9.75 -6.57 16.24
C ALA A 212 -10.66 -6.13 15.07
N ILE A 213 -10.33 -6.51 13.83
CA ILE A 213 -11.21 -6.37 12.67
C ILE A 213 -12.25 -7.49 12.70
N SER A 214 -13.52 -7.13 12.53
CA SER A 214 -14.66 -8.04 12.58
C SER A 214 -15.58 -7.89 11.38
N ALA A 215 -16.71 -8.61 11.40
CA ALA A 215 -17.79 -8.44 10.43
C ALA A 215 -18.32 -6.99 10.34
N LEU A 216 -18.15 -6.18 11.39
CA LEU A 216 -18.57 -4.77 11.39
C LEU A 216 -17.76 -3.90 10.41
N SER A 217 -16.50 -4.24 10.14
CA SER A 217 -15.69 -3.55 9.13
C SER A 217 -16.30 -3.69 7.73
N VAL A 218 -16.66 -4.92 7.37
CA VAL A 218 -17.31 -5.20 6.08
C VAL A 218 -18.69 -4.54 6.03
N LEU A 219 -19.46 -4.63 7.11
CA LEU A 219 -20.77 -3.99 7.20
C LEU A 219 -20.70 -2.48 6.92
N ALA A 220 -19.76 -1.77 7.54
CA ALA A 220 -19.56 -0.34 7.31
C ALA A 220 -19.21 -0.01 5.85
N LEU A 221 -18.42 -0.86 5.19
CA LEU A 221 -18.10 -0.71 3.77
C LEU A 221 -19.32 -0.98 2.87
N MET A 222 -20.20 -1.91 3.25
CA MET A 222 -21.46 -2.19 2.54
C MET A 222 -22.46 -1.03 2.67
N GLU A 223 -22.60 -0.43 3.86
CA GLU A 223 -23.44 0.77 4.06
C GLU A 223 -22.97 1.93 3.19
N ALA A 224 -21.66 2.09 3.05
CA ALA A 224 -21.08 3.18 2.27
C ALA A 224 -20.92 2.86 0.77
N ALA A 225 -21.33 1.68 0.31
CA ALA A 225 -21.10 1.23 -1.07
C ALA A 225 -21.62 2.22 -2.13
N PHE A 226 -22.78 2.83 -1.86
CA PHE A 226 -23.45 3.77 -2.77
C PHE A 226 -22.79 5.14 -2.85
N PHE A 227 -21.98 5.51 -1.85
CA PHE A 227 -21.20 6.75 -1.88
C PHE A 227 -19.88 6.60 -2.64
N ARG A 228 -19.47 5.37 -2.97
CA ARG A 228 -18.25 5.11 -3.75
C ARG A 228 -18.49 5.33 -5.24
N VAL A 229 -17.44 5.71 -5.95
CA VAL A 229 -17.41 5.77 -7.42
C VAL A 229 -17.15 4.38 -8.00
N THR A 230 -16.28 3.61 -7.36
CA THR A 230 -15.86 2.28 -7.78
C THR A 230 -17.00 1.28 -7.67
N GLN A 231 -17.15 0.43 -8.69
CA GLN A 231 -18.20 -0.61 -8.71
C GLN A 231 -17.83 -1.81 -7.84
N MET A 232 -16.52 -2.06 -7.71
CA MET A 232 -15.98 -3.22 -7.04
C MET A 232 -15.01 -2.79 -5.93
N LEU A 233 -15.08 -3.46 -4.78
CA LEU A 233 -14.08 -3.35 -3.71
C LEU A 233 -13.59 -4.75 -3.35
N THR A 234 -12.28 -4.96 -3.36
CA THR A 234 -11.65 -6.15 -2.81
C THR A 234 -11.24 -5.88 -1.36
N MET A 235 -11.60 -6.79 -0.46
CA MET A 235 -11.22 -6.70 0.94
C MET A 235 -10.51 -7.97 1.40
N HIS A 236 -9.36 -7.82 2.03
CA HIS A 236 -8.61 -8.94 2.63
C HIS A 236 -8.73 -8.88 4.15
N VAL A 237 -9.27 -9.95 4.73
CA VAL A 237 -9.54 -10.06 6.18
C VAL A 237 -8.95 -11.36 6.76
N GLU A 238 -7.81 -11.79 6.21
CA GLU A 238 -7.14 -13.01 6.67
C GLU A 238 -6.60 -12.84 8.08
N LYS A 239 -6.68 -13.88 8.92
CA LYS A 239 -6.21 -13.84 10.33
C LYS A 239 -6.82 -12.70 11.16
N THR A 240 -8.07 -12.33 10.90
CA THR A 240 -8.84 -11.34 11.69
C THR A 240 -9.93 -12.01 12.52
N GLY A 241 -10.69 -11.24 13.32
CA GLY A 241 -11.92 -11.68 13.98
C GLY A 241 -13.16 -11.66 13.07
N PHE A 242 -12.98 -11.59 11.75
CA PHE A 242 -14.09 -11.63 10.80
C PHE A 242 -14.79 -12.99 10.81
N ASP A 243 -16.12 -12.97 10.85
CA ASP A 243 -17.00 -14.14 10.79
C ASP A 243 -18.11 -13.90 9.75
N VAL A 244 -18.21 -14.81 8.77
CA VAL A 244 -19.20 -14.76 7.68
C VAL A 244 -20.62 -14.92 8.21
N ASP A 245 -20.85 -15.78 9.20
CA ASP A 245 -22.18 -16.03 9.77
C ASP A 245 -22.65 -14.83 10.59
N GLN A 246 -21.72 -14.16 11.28
CA GLN A 246 -21.99 -12.89 11.95
C GLN A 246 -22.35 -11.79 10.94
N LEU A 247 -21.60 -11.68 9.84
CA LEU A 247 -21.94 -10.74 8.75
C LEU A 247 -23.33 -11.04 8.18
N ASN A 248 -23.62 -12.32 7.90
CA ASN A 248 -24.90 -12.75 7.36
C ASN A 248 -26.07 -12.38 8.30
N ARG A 249 -25.89 -12.52 9.61
CA ARG A 249 -26.88 -12.06 10.61
C ARG A 249 -27.07 -10.55 10.58
N TYR A 250 -26.00 -9.77 10.42
CA TYR A 250 -26.09 -8.31 10.37
C TYR A 250 -26.81 -7.77 9.15
N ILE A 251 -26.56 -8.32 7.96
CA ILE A 251 -27.22 -7.85 6.73
C ILE A 251 -28.73 -8.17 6.67
N HIS A 252 -29.18 -9.15 7.48
CA HIS A 252 -30.60 -9.51 7.64
C HIS A 252 -31.26 -8.81 8.85
N SER A 253 -30.49 -8.01 9.62
CA SER A 253 -30.97 -7.29 10.79
C SER A 253 -31.81 -6.08 10.38
N PRO A 254 -32.94 -5.80 11.05
CA PRO A 254 -33.74 -4.60 10.80
C PRO A 254 -32.99 -3.30 11.11
N LEU A 255 -31.87 -3.36 11.84
CA LEU A 255 -31.03 -2.21 12.15
C LEU A 255 -30.13 -1.79 10.98
N PHE A 256 -29.98 -2.65 9.96
CA PHE A 256 -29.19 -2.34 8.78
C PHE A 256 -30.06 -1.63 7.74
N ALA A 257 -29.62 -0.45 7.29
CA ALA A 257 -30.42 0.42 6.43
C ALA A 257 -30.86 -0.24 5.10
N ASN A 258 -30.04 -1.17 4.57
CA ASN A 258 -30.29 -1.90 3.33
C ASN A 258 -30.57 -3.39 3.61
N ASN A 259 -31.41 -3.66 4.63
CA ASN A 259 -31.73 -5.01 5.07
C ASN A 259 -32.26 -5.87 3.92
N ASN A 260 -31.77 -7.11 3.85
CA ASN A 260 -32.11 -8.10 2.82
C ASN A 260 -31.74 -7.68 1.40
N GLU A 261 -31.05 -6.58 1.17
CA GLU A 261 -30.64 -6.18 -0.18
C GLU A 261 -29.30 -6.76 -0.58
N TRP A 262 -28.57 -7.39 0.33
CA TRP A 262 -27.29 -8.01 0.04
C TRP A 262 -27.40 -9.53 0.05
N ARG A 263 -26.75 -10.17 -0.93
CA ARG A 263 -26.59 -11.61 -1.03
C ARG A 263 -25.12 -11.96 -0.86
N LEU A 264 -24.83 -12.89 0.04
CA LEU A 264 -23.49 -13.45 0.22
C LEU A 264 -23.40 -14.78 -0.52
N THR A 265 -22.42 -14.91 -1.41
CA THR A 265 -22.13 -16.13 -2.17
C THR A 265 -20.71 -16.60 -1.86
N PRO A 266 -20.56 -17.74 -1.15
CA PRO A 266 -19.25 -18.37 -0.98
C PRO A 266 -18.63 -18.65 -2.36
N THR A 267 -17.38 -18.23 -2.55
CA THR A 267 -16.65 -18.37 -3.82
C THR A 267 -15.22 -18.81 -3.55
N ALA A 268 -14.67 -19.65 -4.41
CA ALA A 268 -13.25 -20.02 -4.38
C ALA A 268 -12.51 -19.29 -5.51
N VAL A 269 -11.52 -18.48 -5.16
CA VAL A 269 -10.69 -17.77 -6.14
C VAL A 269 -9.40 -18.55 -6.37
N HIS A 270 -9.10 -18.82 -7.64
CA HIS A 270 -7.98 -19.65 -8.05
C HIS A 270 -6.80 -18.74 -8.43
N PHE A 271 -5.79 -18.65 -7.56
CA PHE A 271 -4.53 -17.94 -7.83
C PHE A 271 -3.35 -18.90 -7.66
N GLY A 272 -3.23 -19.93 -8.49
CA GLY A 272 -2.22 -20.99 -8.34
C GLY A 272 -2.43 -21.89 -7.10
N TYR A 273 -3.28 -21.49 -6.17
CA TYR A 273 -3.87 -22.24 -5.06
C TYR A 273 -5.31 -21.75 -4.84
N GLU A 274 -6.16 -22.59 -4.23
CA GLU A 274 -7.55 -22.27 -3.95
C GLU A 274 -7.65 -21.37 -2.70
N LYS A 275 -8.21 -20.17 -2.86
CA LYS A 275 -8.43 -19.24 -1.75
C LYS A 275 -9.92 -19.01 -1.53
N SER A 276 -10.38 -19.27 -0.33
CA SER A 276 -11.78 -19.04 0.05
C SER A 276 -12.09 -17.54 0.07
N ALA A 277 -13.22 -17.18 -0.50
CA ALA A 277 -13.73 -15.82 -0.54
C ALA A 277 -15.26 -15.83 -0.38
N VAL A 278 -15.81 -14.67 -0.06
CA VAL A 278 -17.25 -14.41 -0.10
C VAL A 278 -17.48 -13.23 -1.01
N LEU A 279 -18.32 -13.42 -2.02
CA LEU A 279 -18.80 -12.37 -2.89
C LEU A 279 -20.08 -11.80 -2.27
N ALA A 280 -20.10 -10.49 -2.00
CA ALA A 280 -21.30 -9.79 -1.54
C ALA A 280 -21.87 -8.94 -2.67
N GLU A 281 -23.09 -9.22 -3.09
CA GLU A 281 -23.77 -8.55 -4.19
C GLU A 281 -25.05 -7.88 -3.71
N HIS A 282 -25.30 -6.66 -4.18
CA HIS A 282 -26.57 -5.98 -3.93
C HIS A 282 -27.68 -6.50 -4.85
N LYS A 283 -28.94 -6.56 -4.42
CA LYS A 283 -30.09 -7.07 -5.21
C LYS A 283 -30.31 -6.30 -6.52
N ASN A 284 -29.91 -5.04 -6.57
CA ASN A 284 -29.90 -4.25 -7.81
C ASN A 284 -28.79 -4.67 -8.81
N ALA A 285 -28.07 -5.77 -8.54
CA ALA A 285 -27.03 -6.35 -9.37
C ALA A 285 -27.51 -7.48 -10.30
N ILE A 286 -28.81 -7.83 -10.35
CA ILE A 286 -29.27 -9.03 -11.05
C ILE A 286 -29.24 -8.85 -12.60
N LEU A 287 -28.24 -9.51 -13.20
CA LEU A 287 -28.15 -10.19 -14.51
C LEU A 287 -28.43 -9.40 -15.82
N LEU A 288 -27.35 -9.07 -16.52
CA LEU A 288 -27.33 -9.06 -17.98
C LEU A 288 -27.36 -10.51 -18.50
N SER A 289 -28.54 -11.00 -18.82
CA SER A 289 -28.70 -11.97 -19.91
C SER A 289 -29.58 -11.33 -20.97
N SER A 290 -28.99 -10.96 -22.12
CA SER A 290 -29.79 -10.47 -23.24
C SER A 290 -30.39 -11.66 -23.99
N PRO A 291 -31.69 -11.61 -24.28
CA PRO A 291 -32.17 -11.99 -25.59
C PRO A 291 -32.87 -10.77 -26.21
N GLN A 292 -32.25 -10.19 -27.23
CA GLN A 292 -32.88 -9.30 -28.21
C GLN A 292 -33.24 -7.86 -27.76
N ARG A 293 -32.54 -6.91 -28.39
CA ARG A 293 -32.95 -5.56 -28.84
C ARG A 293 -33.32 -4.49 -27.80
N ASN A 294 -32.43 -3.48 -27.75
CA ASN A 294 -32.68 -2.04 -27.63
C ASN A 294 -33.54 -1.54 -26.45
N ARG A 295 -32.87 -1.31 -25.30
CA ARG A 295 -33.05 -0.15 -24.39
C ARG A 295 -31.98 -0.24 -23.29
N PHE A 296 -30.99 0.66 -23.31
CA PHE A 296 -29.91 0.69 -22.32
C PHE A 296 -30.35 1.48 -21.08
N TYR A 297 -30.52 0.80 -19.94
CA TYR A 297 -30.51 1.41 -18.62
C TYR A 297 -29.18 1.03 -17.95
N LEU A 298 -28.31 2.00 -17.70
CA LEU A 298 -27.05 1.82 -16.95
C LEU A 298 -27.37 1.71 -15.46
N TYR A 299 -27.53 0.49 -14.94
CA TYR A 299 -27.60 0.27 -13.50
C TYR A 299 -26.18 0.15 -12.92
N LYS A 300 -25.87 0.97 -11.90
CA LYS A 300 -24.61 0.91 -11.14
C LYS A 300 -24.64 -0.35 -10.25
N VAL A 301 -23.94 -1.40 -10.66
CA VAL A 301 -23.75 -2.60 -9.85
C VAL A 301 -22.67 -2.34 -8.79
N LYS A 302 -22.92 -2.76 -7.54
CA LYS A 302 -21.97 -2.70 -6.43
C LYS A 302 -21.70 -4.12 -5.93
N SER A 303 -20.45 -4.55 -6.03
CA SER A 303 -20.02 -5.89 -5.63
C SER A 303 -18.77 -5.80 -4.75
N PHE A 304 -18.63 -6.75 -3.82
CA PHE A 304 -17.47 -6.88 -2.95
C PHE A 304 -16.92 -8.29 -3.03
N ILE A 305 -15.60 -8.44 -3.13
CA ILE A 305 -14.95 -9.74 -2.92
C ILE A 305 -14.19 -9.66 -1.60
N ILE A 306 -14.56 -10.53 -0.67
CA ILE A 306 -13.97 -10.61 0.66
C ILE A 306 -13.15 -11.90 0.72
N PHE A 307 -11.82 -11.79 0.82
CA PHE A 307 -10.94 -12.95 0.95
C PHE A 307 -10.85 -13.41 2.41
N LEU A 308 -11.02 -14.72 2.62
CA LEU A 308 -11.14 -15.35 3.93
C LEU A 308 -9.89 -16.14 4.32
N SER A 309 -9.74 -16.34 5.63
CA SER A 309 -8.81 -17.31 6.21
C SER A 309 -9.44 -18.72 6.24
N THR A 310 -8.60 -19.75 6.12
CA THR A 310 -8.99 -21.17 6.01
C THR A 310 -9.76 -21.73 7.22
N ARG A 311 -9.81 -21.03 8.37
CA ARG A 311 -10.45 -21.50 9.60
C ARG A 311 -11.97 -21.21 9.72
N ASN A 312 -12.57 -20.47 8.80
CA ASN A 312 -13.97 -20.03 8.90
C ASN A 312 -14.93 -20.81 7.96
N MET A 313 -14.90 -22.14 8.00
CA MET A 313 -15.81 -22.96 7.18
C MET A 313 -17.01 -23.48 7.97
N CYS A 314 -18.20 -23.27 7.44
CA CYS A 314 -19.35 -24.17 7.54
C CYS A 314 -19.74 -24.63 6.13
N GLY A 315 -19.45 -25.91 5.82
CA GLY A 315 -20.10 -26.81 4.85
C GLY A 315 -20.54 -26.32 3.46
N GLY A 316 -20.05 -27.02 2.41
CA GLY A 316 -20.74 -27.16 1.13
C GLY A 316 -19.94 -26.66 -0.08
N VAL A 317 -19.12 -27.53 -0.66
CA VAL A 317 -18.38 -27.27 -1.91
C VAL A 317 -19.36 -27.30 -3.08
N MET A 318 -19.60 -26.14 -3.70
CA MET A 318 -20.16 -26.07 -5.05
C MET A 318 -19.11 -25.49 -6.00
N SER A 319 -18.60 -26.36 -6.88
CA SER A 319 -17.91 -25.96 -8.10
C SER A 319 -18.92 -25.27 -9.03
N LEU A 320 -18.62 -24.04 -9.45
CA LEU A 320 -19.34 -23.36 -10.51
C LEU A 320 -18.36 -23.06 -11.65
N SER A 321 -18.34 -23.97 -12.61
CA SER A 321 -17.76 -23.77 -13.93
C SER A 321 -18.55 -22.70 -14.70
N ASP A 322 -17.79 -21.89 -15.45
CA ASP A 322 -18.21 -21.08 -16.60
C ASP A 322 -18.97 -19.75 -16.43
N LYS A 323 -19.07 -19.15 -15.23
CA LYS A 323 -19.66 -17.79 -15.09
C LYS A 323 -18.86 -16.75 -14.30
N VAL A 324 -17.71 -17.11 -13.72
CA VAL A 324 -16.84 -16.20 -12.95
C VAL A 324 -15.71 -15.58 -13.79
N CYS A 325 -15.58 -15.99 -15.07
CA CYS A 325 -14.48 -15.59 -15.97
C CYS A 325 -14.41 -14.09 -16.34
N TYR A 326 -15.29 -13.22 -15.84
CA TYR A 326 -15.22 -11.77 -16.10
C TYR A 326 -14.98 -10.90 -14.86
N ILE A 327 -14.81 -11.49 -13.68
CA ILE A 327 -14.60 -10.76 -12.41
C ILE A 327 -13.29 -11.20 -11.73
N VAL A 328 -12.28 -11.59 -12.52
CA VAL A 328 -10.87 -11.68 -12.12
C VAL A 328 -10.02 -11.34 -13.35
N ILE A 329 -10.17 -10.15 -13.92
CA ILE A 329 -9.21 -9.63 -14.89
C ILE A 329 -8.99 -8.14 -14.62
N SER A 330 -8.07 -7.85 -13.70
CA SER A 330 -7.10 -6.74 -13.82
C SER A 330 -6.32 -6.57 -12.52
N THR A 331 -5.27 -7.37 -12.34
CA THR A 331 -4.00 -6.93 -11.72
C THR A 331 -2.96 -8.03 -11.94
N LEU A 332 -2.53 -8.18 -13.19
CA LEU A 332 -1.21 -8.68 -13.58
C LEU A 332 -1.01 -8.22 -15.03
N ASN A 333 -0.42 -7.04 -15.19
CA ASN A 333 -0.03 -6.52 -16.48
C ASN A 333 1.20 -7.30 -16.99
N ASN A 334 1.10 -7.79 -18.22
CA ASN A 334 2.18 -7.97 -19.19
C ASN A 334 3.57 -8.40 -18.65
N THR A 335 3.90 -9.67 -18.88
CA THR A 335 5.24 -10.04 -19.37
C THR A 335 5.11 -10.94 -20.57
N ARG A 336 5.64 -10.45 -21.69
CA ARG A 336 5.83 -11.14 -22.96
C ARG A 336 6.87 -12.27 -22.86
N LEU A 337 6.60 -13.35 -23.61
CA LEU A 337 7.49 -14.17 -24.45
C LEU A 337 8.43 -15.18 -23.75
N PRO A 338 8.86 -16.26 -24.45
CA PRO A 338 8.78 -16.53 -25.90
C PRO A 338 7.59 -17.35 -26.37
#